data_AF-A0A1G8ZQV5-F1
#
_entry.id   AF-A0A1G8ZQV5-F1
#
_cell.length_a   1.000
_cell.length_b   1.000
_cell.length_c   1.000
_cell.angle_alpha   90.00
_cell.angle_beta   90.00
_cell.angle_gamma   90.00
#
_symmetry.space_group_name_H-M   'P 1'
#
loop_
_entity.id
_entity.type
_entity.pdbx_description
1 polymer ?
#
loop_
_entity_poly.entity_id
_entity_poly.type
_entity_poly.pdbx_seq_one_letter_code
_entity_poly.pdbx_strand_id
1 'polypeptide(L)'
;GRSGALKWILVACFGYQGFSNAKFGRIECHEAINAFAREILLTAKQRLEAGGWRVVHGIVDSIWVTPDPDVDDEDREDLETLATAITEDVEIRLEHEAHYDWVAFVPQRESDAGALTKYFGKVAGDDDFKIRGIEARQRSTPPFIEDVQRDCLDRLDATQSPDTVLDRLQDAIKRLHAGTVPVEQLVERNRVSKPLEGYTQNTQNVAALKRARDQDLAIHPGQDIEYVVVDDEKSSRERVALAHEETESYDASYYETQLVRAVESVLSPLGWDRTEIQQELAGAREPELTDFQ
;
A
#
# COMPACT_ATOMS: atom_id res chain seq x y z
N GLY A 1 6.82 25.33 -4.02
CA GLY A 1 6.41 26.71 -3.68
C GLY A 1 5.23 27.21 -4.50
N ARG A 2 5.36 27.46 -5.81
CA ARG A 2 4.25 27.92 -6.69
C ARG A 2 3.84 26.89 -7.76
N SER A 3 4.82 26.27 -8.42
CA SER A 3 4.60 25.18 -9.39
C SER A 3 3.83 23.99 -8.76
N GLY A 4 4.23 23.57 -7.56
CA GLY A 4 3.51 22.50 -6.83
C GLY A 4 2.05 22.84 -6.50
N ALA A 5 1.73 24.10 -6.18
CA ALA A 5 0.35 24.51 -5.92
C ALA A 5 -0.50 24.50 -7.20
N LEU A 6 0.07 24.93 -8.33
CA LEU A 6 -0.59 24.84 -9.65
C LEU A 6 -0.84 23.39 -10.05
N LYS A 7 0.13 22.49 -9.83
CA LYS A 7 -0.04 21.05 -10.03
C LYS A 7 -1.23 20.53 -9.21
N TRP A 8 -1.31 20.88 -7.93
CA TRP A 8 -2.42 20.44 -7.06
C TRP A 8 -3.78 20.99 -7.49
N ILE A 9 -3.84 22.24 -7.99
CA ILE A 9 -5.07 22.81 -8.55
C ILE A 9 -5.53 21.99 -9.76
N LEU A 10 -4.62 21.67 -10.70
CA LEU A 10 -4.95 20.88 -11.89
C LEU A 10 -5.43 19.47 -11.54
N VAL A 11 -4.75 18.79 -10.60
CA VAL A 11 -5.17 17.47 -10.10
C VAL A 11 -6.54 17.52 -9.43
N ALA A 12 -6.80 18.57 -8.62
CA ALA A 12 -8.10 18.76 -7.99
C ALA A 12 -9.21 19.06 -9.01
N CYS A 13 -8.91 19.80 -10.08
CA CYS A 13 -9.87 20.06 -11.17
C CYS A 13 -10.35 18.77 -11.84
N PHE A 14 -9.47 17.79 -12.05
CA PHE A 14 -9.86 16.48 -12.57
C PHE A 14 -10.83 15.74 -11.62
N GLY A 15 -10.48 15.64 -10.34
CA GLY A 15 -11.34 15.01 -9.34
C GLY A 15 -12.67 15.73 -9.14
N TYR A 16 -12.68 17.06 -9.28
CA TYR A 16 -13.88 17.88 -9.20
C TYR A 16 -14.89 17.57 -10.30
N GLN A 17 -14.45 17.16 -11.51
CA GLN A 17 -15.38 16.79 -12.58
C GLN A 17 -16.22 15.54 -12.24
N GLY A 18 -15.64 14.58 -11.51
CA GLY A 18 -16.32 13.34 -11.11
C GLY A 18 -17.07 13.42 -9.78
N PHE A 19 -16.96 14.53 -9.04
CA PHE A 19 -17.57 14.64 -7.71
C PHE A 19 -19.06 15.02 -7.81
N SER A 20 -19.95 14.16 -7.32
CA SER A 20 -21.41 14.33 -7.45
C SER A 20 -21.96 15.63 -6.86
N ASN A 21 -21.29 16.23 -5.88
CA ASN A 21 -21.71 17.48 -5.24
C ASN A 21 -20.96 18.72 -5.78
N ALA A 22 -20.15 18.57 -6.83
CA ALA A 22 -19.44 19.68 -7.45
C ALA A 22 -20.40 20.58 -8.24
N LYS A 23 -20.43 21.87 -7.93
CA LYS A 23 -21.32 22.85 -8.59
C LYS A 23 -21.13 22.93 -10.11
N PHE A 24 -19.90 22.69 -10.56
CA PHE A 24 -19.50 22.75 -11.98
C PHE A 24 -18.90 21.43 -12.47
N GLY A 25 -19.07 20.33 -11.71
CA GLY A 25 -18.62 19.01 -12.15
C GLY A 25 -19.48 18.50 -13.31
N ARG A 26 -18.84 17.83 -14.26
CA ARG A 26 -19.50 17.12 -15.36
C ARG A 26 -18.89 15.72 -15.44
N ILE A 27 -19.70 14.71 -15.15
CA ILE A 27 -19.25 13.32 -15.16
C ILE A 27 -18.78 12.91 -16.56
N GLU A 28 -19.41 13.46 -17.60
CA GLU A 28 -19.05 13.26 -19.00
C GLU A 28 -17.65 13.80 -19.31
N CYS A 29 -17.25 14.92 -18.69
CA CYS A 29 -15.88 15.43 -18.82
C CYS A 29 -14.88 14.51 -18.11
N HIS A 30 -15.24 13.98 -16.93
CA HIS A 30 -14.38 13.03 -16.21
C HIS A 30 -14.18 11.74 -17.02
N GLU A 31 -15.26 11.21 -17.61
CA GLU A 31 -15.23 10.05 -18.49
C GLU A 31 -14.42 10.31 -19.76
N ALA A 32 -14.59 11.47 -20.41
CA ALA A 32 -13.83 11.84 -21.59
C ALA A 32 -12.33 11.95 -21.30
N ILE A 33 -11.93 12.58 -20.20
CA ILE A 33 -10.52 12.66 -19.78
C ILE A 33 -9.94 11.25 -19.60
N ASN A 34 -10.65 10.35 -18.91
CA ASN A 34 -10.21 8.97 -18.72
C ASN A 34 -10.20 8.16 -20.03
N ALA A 35 -11.07 8.48 -21.00
CA ALA A 35 -11.03 7.86 -22.32
C ALA A 35 -9.77 8.28 -23.09
N PHE A 36 -9.48 9.58 -23.18
CA PHE A 36 -8.26 10.09 -23.81
C PHE A 36 -6.99 9.58 -23.13
N ALA A 37 -6.94 9.54 -21.80
CA ALA A 37 -5.79 8.99 -21.06
C ALA A 37 -5.54 7.52 -21.43
N ARG A 38 -6.60 6.71 -21.58
CA ARG A 38 -6.48 5.31 -22.01
C ARG A 38 -5.99 5.21 -23.45
N GLU A 39 -6.49 6.05 -24.36
CA GLU A 39 -6.01 6.08 -25.75
C GLU A 39 -4.52 6.43 -25.83
N ILE A 40 -4.08 7.45 -25.10
CA ILE A 40 -2.67 7.84 -25.02
C ILE A 40 -1.81 6.69 -24.49
N LEU A 41 -2.23 6.02 -23.41
CA LEU A 41 -1.50 4.86 -22.87
C LEU A 41 -1.44 3.69 -23.87
N LEU A 42 -2.51 3.46 -24.65
CA LEU A 42 -2.51 2.42 -25.69
C LEU A 42 -1.56 2.77 -26.83
N THR A 43 -1.53 4.02 -27.27
CA THR A 43 -0.56 4.50 -28.27
C THR A 43 0.87 4.34 -27.75
N ALA A 44 1.14 4.78 -26.52
CA ALA A 44 2.46 4.62 -25.89
C ALA A 44 2.87 3.15 -25.80
N LYS A 45 1.96 2.27 -25.34
CA LYS A 45 2.17 0.83 -25.30
C LYS A 45 2.57 0.26 -26.66
N GLN A 46 1.81 0.57 -27.71
CA GLN A 46 2.08 0.04 -29.06
C GLN A 46 3.44 0.49 -29.58
N ARG A 47 3.84 1.74 -29.30
CA ARG A 47 5.15 2.27 -29.68
C ARG A 47 6.29 1.59 -28.92
N LEU A 48 6.13 1.39 -27.61
CA LEU A 48 7.11 0.69 -26.77
C LEU A 48 7.29 -0.76 -27.22
N GLU A 49 6.19 -1.49 -27.47
CA GLU A 49 6.21 -2.86 -27.97
C GLU A 49 6.85 -2.98 -29.36
N ALA A 50 6.55 -2.04 -30.27
CA ALA A 50 7.21 -1.99 -31.57
C ALA A 50 8.72 -1.72 -31.49
N GLY A 51 9.16 -0.97 -30.48
CA GLY A 51 10.57 -0.69 -30.21
C GLY A 51 11.33 -1.79 -29.44
N GLY A 52 10.72 -2.97 -29.25
CA GLY A 52 11.36 -4.11 -28.59
C GLY A 52 11.26 -4.14 -27.07
N TRP A 53 10.23 -3.49 -26.51
CA TRP A 53 9.96 -3.48 -25.06
C TRP A 53 8.65 -4.18 -24.73
N ARG A 54 8.66 -5.05 -23.72
CA ARG A 54 7.46 -5.66 -23.18
C ARG A 54 6.85 -4.77 -22.10
N VAL A 55 5.59 -4.39 -22.24
CA VAL A 55 4.84 -3.70 -21.18
C VAL A 55 4.50 -4.70 -20.06
N VAL A 56 4.99 -4.43 -18.86
CA VAL A 56 4.71 -5.26 -17.67
C VAL A 56 3.52 -4.75 -16.88
N HIS A 57 3.29 -3.43 -16.88
CA HIS A 57 2.18 -2.82 -16.13
C HIS A 57 1.84 -1.41 -16.61
N GLY A 58 0.62 -0.95 -16.30
CA GLY A 58 0.18 0.43 -16.57
C GLY A 58 -0.82 0.92 -15.53
N ILE A 59 -0.60 2.12 -14.99
CA ILE A 59 -1.46 2.74 -13.98
C ILE A 59 -1.65 4.21 -14.32
N VAL A 60 -2.88 4.59 -14.65
CA VAL A 60 -3.33 5.98 -14.86
C VAL A 60 -2.51 6.74 -15.92
N ASP A 61 -1.36 7.29 -15.55
CA ASP A 61 -0.47 8.12 -16.36
C ASP A 61 0.93 7.52 -16.50
N SER A 62 1.17 6.33 -15.97
CA SER A 62 2.47 5.69 -15.87
C SER A 62 2.45 4.30 -16.53
N ILE A 63 3.54 3.94 -17.20
CA ILE A 63 3.73 2.62 -17.82
C ILE A 63 5.09 2.05 -17.40
N TRP A 64 5.12 0.75 -17.12
CA TRP A 64 6.33 0.01 -16.79
C TRP A 64 6.64 -0.94 -17.93
N VAL A 65 7.89 -0.94 -18.35
CA VAL A 65 8.39 -1.78 -19.43
C VAL A 65 9.65 -2.51 -19.02
N THR A 66 9.91 -3.63 -19.67
CA THR A 66 11.12 -4.42 -19.55
C THR A 66 11.59 -4.82 -20.94
N PRO A 67 12.89 -5.06 -21.17
CA PRO A 67 13.38 -5.69 -22.38
C PRO A 67 12.49 -6.85 -22.85
N ASP A 68 12.05 -6.82 -24.10
CA ASP A 68 11.39 -7.99 -24.68
C ASP A 68 12.44 -9.10 -24.87
N PRO A 69 12.26 -10.29 -24.28
CA PRO A 69 13.21 -11.39 -24.43
C PRO A 69 13.33 -11.93 -25.86
N ASP A 70 12.35 -11.66 -26.73
CA ASP A 70 12.34 -12.12 -28.12
C ASP A 70 13.02 -11.12 -29.09
N VAL A 71 13.51 -9.99 -28.57
CA VAL A 71 14.19 -8.94 -29.35
C VAL A 71 15.62 -8.76 -28.85
N ASP A 72 16.59 -8.90 -29.74
CA ASP A 72 18.00 -8.70 -29.44
C ASP A 72 18.28 -7.25 -29.02
N ASP A 73 19.23 -7.06 -28.11
CA ASP A 73 19.56 -5.73 -27.56
C ASP A 73 20.02 -4.72 -28.63
N GLU A 74 20.64 -5.20 -29.73
CA GLU A 74 21.08 -4.36 -30.85
C GLU A 74 19.92 -3.82 -31.69
N ASP A 75 18.80 -4.53 -31.72
CA ASP A 75 17.59 -4.16 -32.47
C ASP A 75 16.58 -3.39 -31.59
N ARG A 76 16.81 -3.33 -30.28
CA ARG A 76 15.94 -2.62 -29.33
C ARG A 76 16.18 -1.12 -29.41
N GLU A 77 15.09 -0.37 -29.54
CA GLU A 77 15.15 1.09 -29.52
C GLU A 77 15.36 1.62 -28.09
N ASP A 78 16.17 2.66 -27.95
CA ASP A 78 16.41 3.32 -26.66
C ASP A 78 15.14 4.01 -26.12
N LEU A 79 14.93 3.93 -24.79
CA LEU A 79 13.73 4.46 -24.14
C LEU A 79 13.60 5.98 -24.27
N GLU A 80 14.70 6.74 -24.27
CA GLU A 80 14.63 8.20 -24.41
C GLU A 80 14.17 8.58 -25.83
N THR A 81 14.62 7.82 -26.83
CA THR A 81 14.18 7.98 -28.22
C THR A 81 12.70 7.66 -28.36
N LEU A 82 12.24 6.53 -27.82
CA LEU A 82 10.82 6.16 -27.81
C LEU A 82 9.97 7.17 -27.04
N ALA A 83 10.41 7.63 -25.87
CA ALA A 83 9.69 8.62 -25.08
C ALA A 83 9.54 9.96 -25.81
N THR A 84 10.57 10.36 -26.57
CA THR A 84 10.53 11.56 -27.41
C THR A 84 9.54 11.39 -28.56
N ALA A 85 9.61 10.27 -29.30
CA ALA A 85 8.69 9.98 -30.39
C ALA A 85 7.23 9.90 -29.93
N ILE A 86 6.96 9.26 -28.78
CA ILE A 86 5.62 9.19 -28.18
C ILE A 86 5.16 10.60 -27.79
N THR A 87 6.02 11.39 -27.16
CA THR A 87 5.70 12.77 -26.76
C THR A 87 5.27 13.62 -27.94
N GLU A 88 5.96 13.48 -29.08
CA GLU A 88 5.62 14.19 -30.31
C GLU A 88 4.29 13.71 -30.93
N ASP A 89 4.01 12.41 -30.85
CA ASP A 89 2.78 11.80 -31.40
C ASP A 89 1.52 12.18 -30.59
N VAL A 90 1.62 12.20 -29.27
CA VAL A 90 0.48 12.44 -28.36
C VAL A 90 0.40 13.87 -27.82
N GLU A 91 1.37 14.72 -28.16
CA GLU A 91 1.50 16.12 -27.71
C GLU A 91 1.52 16.31 -26.17
N ILE A 92 1.83 15.24 -25.43
CA ILE A 92 1.96 15.24 -23.97
C ILE A 92 3.32 14.64 -23.62
N ARG A 93 4.08 15.39 -22.81
CA ARG A 93 5.43 15.00 -22.42
C ARG A 93 5.42 13.69 -21.62
N LEU A 94 6.03 12.66 -22.19
CA LEU A 94 6.40 11.43 -21.50
C LEU A 94 7.80 11.59 -20.92
N GLU A 95 7.97 11.24 -19.64
CA GLU A 95 9.24 11.35 -18.94
C GLU A 95 9.66 9.97 -18.42
N HIS A 96 10.94 9.64 -18.57
CA HIS A 96 11.53 8.48 -17.91
C HIS A 96 11.70 8.79 -16.41
N GLU A 97 10.85 8.23 -15.55
CA GLU A 97 10.85 8.53 -14.11
C GLU A 97 11.94 7.77 -13.34
N ALA A 98 12.11 6.48 -13.61
CA ALA A 98 13.01 5.62 -12.83
C ALA A 98 13.36 4.32 -13.57
N HIS A 99 14.58 3.83 -13.34
CA HIS A 99 15.03 2.49 -13.67
C HIS A 99 15.02 1.61 -12.42
N TYR A 100 14.48 0.40 -12.52
CA TYR A 100 14.35 -0.53 -11.39
C TYR A 100 15.24 -1.75 -11.60
N ASP A 101 15.94 -2.20 -10.56
CA ASP A 101 16.60 -3.52 -10.58
C ASP A 101 15.55 -4.63 -10.61
N TRP A 102 14.47 -4.43 -9.85
CA TRP A 102 13.26 -5.23 -9.92
C TRP A 102 12.06 -4.42 -9.42
N VAL A 103 10.87 -4.80 -9.88
CA VAL A 103 9.59 -4.25 -9.43
C VAL A 103 8.57 -5.37 -9.28
N ALA A 104 7.77 -5.29 -8.22
CA ALA A 104 6.73 -6.23 -7.89
C ALA A 104 5.38 -5.50 -7.81
N PHE A 105 4.39 -6.00 -8.54
CA PHE A 105 3.03 -5.47 -8.53
C PHE A 105 2.16 -6.34 -7.61
N VAL A 106 1.55 -5.71 -6.61
CA VAL A 106 0.79 -6.43 -5.59
C VAL A 106 -0.61 -6.71 -6.12
N PRO A 107 -1.03 -8.00 -6.20
CA PRO A 107 -2.36 -8.37 -6.65
C PRO A 107 -3.47 -7.70 -5.85
N GLN A 108 -4.63 -7.46 -6.47
CA GLN A 108 -5.80 -7.04 -5.74
C GLN A 108 -6.40 -8.22 -4.96
N ARG A 109 -6.70 -8.01 -3.67
CA ARG A 109 -7.19 -9.06 -2.77
C ARG A 109 -8.60 -9.58 -3.10
N GLU A 110 -9.44 -8.76 -3.72
CA GLU A 110 -10.89 -9.04 -3.86
C GLU A 110 -11.45 -8.85 -5.27
N SER A 111 -10.61 -8.57 -6.28
CA SER A 111 -11.11 -8.45 -7.64
C SER A 111 -10.04 -8.64 -8.70
N ASP A 112 -10.41 -9.30 -9.79
CA ASP A 112 -9.63 -9.31 -11.04
C ASP A 112 -9.80 -7.99 -11.83
N ALA A 113 -10.57 -7.03 -11.29
CA ALA A 113 -11.05 -5.85 -11.99
C ALA A 113 -10.50 -4.54 -11.39
N GLY A 114 -9.43 -4.01 -11.99
CA GLY A 114 -8.91 -2.68 -11.72
C GLY A 114 -7.38 -2.66 -11.83
N ALA A 115 -6.80 -1.46 -12.02
CA ALA A 115 -5.34 -1.35 -12.08
C ALA A 115 -4.71 -1.78 -10.74
N LEU A 116 -3.64 -2.59 -10.79
CA LEU A 116 -2.83 -2.88 -9.61
C LEU A 116 -2.12 -1.58 -9.20
N THR A 117 -2.74 -0.79 -8.33
CA THR A 117 -2.20 0.51 -7.90
C THR A 117 -1.12 0.38 -6.83
N LYS A 118 -0.96 -0.84 -6.29
CA LYS A 118 0.02 -1.19 -5.26
C LYS A 118 1.21 -1.85 -5.92
N TYR A 119 2.39 -1.34 -5.65
CA TYR A 119 3.64 -1.91 -6.12
C TYR A 119 4.79 -1.48 -5.21
N PHE A 120 5.87 -2.22 -5.27
CA PHE A 120 7.13 -1.83 -4.69
C PHE A 120 8.29 -2.33 -5.55
N GLY A 121 9.47 -1.71 -5.44
CA GLY A 121 10.63 -2.14 -6.20
C GLY A 121 11.91 -1.44 -5.78
N LYS A 122 13.03 -2.08 -6.07
CA LYS A 122 14.37 -1.54 -5.86
C LYS A 122 14.74 -0.64 -7.02
N VAL A 123 14.96 0.64 -6.76
CA VAL A 123 15.37 1.60 -7.80
C VAL A 123 16.88 1.47 -8.00
N ALA A 124 17.30 1.34 -9.25
CA ALA A 124 18.71 1.15 -9.57
C ALA A 124 19.55 2.35 -9.11
N GLY A 125 20.59 2.07 -8.33
CA GLY A 125 21.46 3.11 -7.78
C GLY A 125 20.88 3.87 -6.58
N ASP A 126 19.74 3.44 -6.03
CA ASP A 126 19.18 3.93 -4.78
C ASP A 126 19.23 2.82 -3.70
N ASP A 127 19.51 3.21 -2.46
CA ASP A 127 19.45 2.29 -1.33
C ASP A 127 18.00 2.06 -0.90
N ASP A 128 17.08 3.00 -1.17
CA ASP A 128 15.69 2.92 -0.78
C ASP A 128 14.78 2.22 -1.81
N PHE A 129 13.68 1.64 -1.32
CA PHE A 129 12.61 1.10 -2.16
C PHE A 129 11.63 2.18 -2.61
N LYS A 130 11.21 2.12 -3.87
CA LYS A 130 9.97 2.79 -4.29
C LYS A 130 8.81 1.98 -3.75
N ILE A 131 8.00 2.58 -2.87
CA ILE A 131 6.84 1.91 -2.28
C ILE A 131 5.56 2.66 -2.64
N ARG A 132 4.52 1.96 -3.13
CA ARG A 132 3.18 2.49 -3.38
C ARG A 132 2.09 1.58 -2.83
N GLY A 133 1.26 2.15 -1.96
CA GLY A 133 -0.05 1.59 -1.59
C GLY A 133 -0.03 0.39 -0.63
N ILE A 134 1.12 -0.24 -0.38
CA ILE A 134 1.28 -1.21 0.71
C ILE A 134 1.32 -0.52 2.07
N GLU A 135 1.18 -1.31 3.12
CA GLU A 135 0.97 -0.91 4.51
C GLU A 135 2.04 0.08 5.02
N ALA A 136 3.32 -0.07 4.68
CA ALA A 136 4.44 0.78 5.10
C ALA A 136 4.35 2.24 4.63
N ARG A 137 3.46 2.53 3.67
CA ARG A 137 3.18 3.90 3.21
C ARG A 137 1.81 4.42 3.69
N GLN A 138 1.02 3.57 4.34
CA GLN A 138 -0.30 3.93 4.82
C GLN A 138 -0.18 4.61 6.18
N ARG A 139 -0.76 5.80 6.29
CA ARG A 139 -0.69 6.64 7.49
C ARG A 139 -1.19 5.97 8.77
N SER A 140 -2.15 5.05 8.63
CA SER A 140 -2.78 4.33 9.73
C SER A 140 -1.97 3.13 10.21
N THR A 141 -0.93 2.72 9.48
CA THR A 141 -0.09 1.59 9.87
C THR A 141 0.76 1.97 11.08
N PRO A 142 0.75 1.17 12.15
CA PRO A 142 1.62 1.38 13.30
C PRO A 142 3.11 1.28 12.94
N PRO A 143 3.99 2.08 13.60
CA PRO A 143 5.43 2.06 13.35
C PRO A 143 6.03 0.65 13.38
N PHE A 144 5.65 -0.19 14.35
CA PHE A 144 6.16 -1.57 14.44
C PHE A 144 5.86 -2.41 13.19
N ILE A 145 4.66 -2.27 12.62
CA ILE A 145 4.26 -3.02 11.42
C ILE A 145 4.98 -2.47 10.19
N GLU A 146 5.11 -1.14 10.08
CA GLU A 146 5.90 -0.51 9.03
C GLU A 146 7.36 -1.01 9.05
N ASP A 147 7.99 -1.00 10.22
CA ASP A 147 9.39 -1.44 10.40
C ASP A 147 9.57 -2.93 10.04
N VAL A 148 8.65 -3.79 10.48
CA VAL A 148 8.67 -5.21 10.11
C VAL A 148 8.52 -5.38 8.60
N GLN A 149 7.58 -4.68 7.97
CA GLN A 149 7.38 -4.80 6.53
C GLN A 149 8.58 -4.29 5.73
N ARG A 150 9.25 -3.23 6.19
CA ARG A 150 10.49 -2.73 5.57
C ARG A 150 11.64 -3.74 5.67
N ASP A 151 11.86 -4.32 6.86
CA ASP A 151 12.87 -5.38 7.02
C ASP A 151 12.55 -6.62 6.17
N CYS A 152 11.27 -6.95 5.98
CA CYS A 152 10.85 -7.98 5.04
C CYS A 152 11.20 -7.63 3.58
N LEU A 153 11.09 -6.36 3.17
CA LEU A 153 11.53 -5.91 1.84
C LEU A 153 13.06 -6.03 1.70
N ASP A 154 13.82 -5.61 2.71
CA ASP A 154 15.29 -5.73 2.72
C ASP A 154 15.73 -7.19 2.59
N ARG A 155 15.08 -8.11 3.31
CA ARG A 155 15.34 -9.55 3.24
C ARG A 155 14.98 -10.15 1.89
N LEU A 156 13.84 -9.73 1.33
CA LEU A 156 13.41 -10.17 0.01
C LEU A 156 14.40 -9.70 -1.07
N ASP A 157 14.85 -8.44 -1.02
CA ASP A 157 15.85 -7.89 -1.93
C ASP A 157 17.18 -8.67 -1.85
N ALA A 158 17.63 -8.95 -0.63
CA ALA A 158 18.90 -9.63 -0.40
C ALA A 158 18.90 -11.12 -0.79
N THR A 159 17.77 -11.82 -0.67
CA THR A 159 17.74 -13.29 -0.74
C THR A 159 16.80 -13.86 -1.77
N GLN A 160 15.85 -13.07 -2.29
CA GLN A 160 14.76 -13.51 -3.15
C GLN A 160 13.97 -14.71 -2.58
N SER A 161 14.02 -14.91 -1.26
CA SER A 161 13.48 -16.09 -0.58
C SER A 161 12.31 -15.70 0.34
N PRO A 162 11.12 -16.30 0.14
CA PRO A 162 9.98 -16.17 1.05
C PRO A 162 10.31 -16.62 2.48
N ASP A 163 11.16 -17.63 2.65
CA ASP A 163 11.48 -18.22 3.96
C ASP A 163 12.07 -17.18 4.90
N THR A 164 13.02 -16.36 4.41
CA THR A 164 13.66 -15.32 5.24
C THR A 164 12.70 -14.21 5.67
N VAL A 165 11.66 -13.97 4.86
CA VAL A 165 10.57 -13.02 5.14
C VAL A 165 9.61 -13.62 6.17
N LEU A 166 9.29 -14.91 6.04
CA LEU A 166 8.45 -15.64 6.99
C LEU A 166 9.12 -15.78 8.36
N ASP A 167 10.42 -16.04 8.42
CA ASP A 167 11.21 -16.05 9.66
C ASP A 167 11.08 -14.71 10.39
N ARG A 168 11.20 -13.62 9.63
CA ARG A 168 11.08 -12.27 10.19
C ARG A 168 9.68 -11.98 10.72
N LEU A 169 8.65 -12.45 10.02
CA LEU A 169 7.26 -12.38 10.45
C LEU A 169 7.05 -13.18 11.74
N GLN A 170 7.57 -14.41 11.80
CA GLN A 170 7.47 -15.26 13.00
C GLN A 170 8.10 -14.58 14.22
N ASP A 171 9.29 -13.99 14.08
CA ASP A 171 9.95 -13.27 15.16
C ASP A 171 9.15 -12.03 15.61
N ALA A 172 8.53 -11.31 14.68
CA ALA A 172 7.64 -10.18 15.00
C ALA A 172 6.42 -10.64 15.80
N ILE A 173 5.79 -11.75 15.37
CA ILE A 173 4.63 -12.34 16.03
C ILE A 173 4.99 -12.82 17.45
N LYS A 174 6.13 -13.52 17.62
CA LYS A 174 6.62 -13.93 18.93
C LYS A 174 6.79 -12.74 19.87
N ARG A 175 7.34 -11.62 19.38
CA ARG A 175 7.51 -10.39 20.17
C ARG A 175 6.18 -9.77 20.61
N LEU A 176 5.17 -9.76 19.74
CA LEU A 176 3.81 -9.29 20.06
C LEU A 176 3.18 -10.15 21.17
N HIS A 177 3.17 -11.47 21.00
CA HIS A 177 2.57 -12.38 21.98
C HIS A 177 3.33 -12.44 23.30
N ALA A 178 4.64 -12.15 23.28
CA ALA A 178 5.43 -12.00 24.50
C ALA A 178 5.22 -10.65 25.22
N GLY A 179 4.45 -9.71 24.66
CA GLY A 179 4.25 -8.39 25.26
C GLY A 179 5.48 -7.49 25.24
N THR A 180 6.47 -7.80 24.39
CA THR A 180 7.77 -7.10 24.37
C THR A 180 7.83 -5.92 23.40
N VAL A 181 6.79 -5.75 22.57
CA VAL A 181 6.65 -4.58 21.70
C VAL A 181 6.11 -3.40 22.51
N PRO A 182 6.79 -2.24 22.53
CA PRO A 182 6.28 -1.05 23.20
C PRO A 182 4.96 -0.58 22.58
N VAL A 183 4.00 -0.20 23.43
CA VAL A 183 2.64 0.23 23.04
C VAL A 183 2.68 1.43 22.09
N GLU A 184 3.63 2.35 22.28
CA GLU A 184 3.83 3.51 21.43
C GLU A 184 4.18 3.14 19.97
N GLN A 185 4.76 1.97 19.73
CA GLN A 185 5.03 1.46 18.37
C GLN A 185 3.80 0.82 17.72
N LEU A 186 2.71 0.65 18.49
CA LEU A 186 1.45 0.05 18.05
C LEU A 186 0.32 1.08 17.86
N VAL A 187 0.62 2.37 18.07
CA VAL A 187 -0.34 3.47 17.89
C VAL A 187 -0.75 3.58 16.42
N GLU A 188 -2.06 3.48 16.18
CA GLU A 188 -2.68 3.77 14.90
C GLU A 188 -3.12 5.23 14.84
N ARG A 189 -2.91 5.87 13.69
CA ARG A 189 -3.34 7.24 13.44
C ARG A 189 -4.32 7.32 12.29
N ASN A 190 -5.58 7.59 12.63
CA ASN A 190 -6.68 7.59 11.66
C ASN A 190 -7.32 8.98 11.55
N ARG A 191 -7.59 9.42 10.32
CA ARG A 191 -8.33 10.67 10.07
C ARG A 191 -9.82 10.42 10.09
N VAL A 192 -10.52 11.12 10.98
CA VAL A 192 -11.97 10.98 11.15
C VAL A 192 -12.68 11.79 10.07
N SER A 193 -13.63 11.19 9.33
CA SER A 193 -14.32 11.87 8.21
C SER A 193 -15.69 12.45 8.56
N LYS A 194 -16.29 12.02 9.68
CA LYS A 194 -17.63 12.38 10.13
C LYS A 194 -17.66 12.54 11.66
N PRO A 195 -18.62 13.30 12.22
CA PRO A 195 -18.84 13.31 13.67
C PRO A 195 -19.32 11.93 14.15
N LEU A 196 -19.24 11.67 15.46
CA LEU A 196 -19.57 10.38 16.06
C LEU A 196 -20.99 9.90 15.69
N GLU A 197 -21.96 10.82 15.65
CA GLU A 197 -23.36 10.56 15.31
C GLU A 197 -23.56 10.16 13.84
N GLY A 198 -22.58 10.45 12.98
CA GLY A 198 -22.60 10.12 11.56
C GLY A 198 -22.13 8.71 11.23
N TYR A 199 -21.65 7.94 12.21
CA TYR A 199 -21.24 6.55 12.03
C TYR A 199 -22.35 5.58 12.44
N THR A 200 -22.60 4.57 11.60
CA THR A 200 -23.59 3.52 11.85
C THR A 200 -22.98 2.21 12.35
N GLN A 201 -21.66 2.05 12.25
CA GLN A 201 -20.92 0.83 12.60
C GLN A 201 -19.98 1.10 13.78
N ASN A 202 -19.83 0.13 14.69
CA ASN A 202 -18.92 0.24 15.84
C ASN A 202 -17.49 -0.19 15.45
N THR A 203 -16.80 0.67 14.69
CA THR A 203 -15.38 0.49 14.32
C THR A 203 -14.43 0.93 15.44
N GLN A 204 -13.14 0.64 15.31
CA GLN A 204 -12.08 1.12 16.20
C GLN A 204 -12.08 2.66 16.30
N ASN A 205 -12.23 3.36 15.16
CA ASN A 205 -12.37 4.82 15.14
C ASN A 205 -13.59 5.31 15.94
N VAL A 206 -14.71 4.59 15.88
CA VAL A 206 -15.91 4.93 16.67
C VAL A 206 -15.70 4.66 18.15
N ALA A 207 -15.03 3.56 18.51
CA ALA A 207 -14.64 3.29 19.90
C ALA A 207 -13.73 4.39 20.45
N ALA A 208 -12.73 4.82 19.67
CA ALA A 208 -11.81 5.90 20.02
C ALA A 208 -12.55 7.23 20.18
N LEU A 209 -13.46 7.58 19.27
CA LEU A 209 -14.28 8.80 19.39
C LEU A 209 -15.20 8.80 20.62
N LYS A 210 -15.82 7.65 20.94
CA LYS A 210 -16.61 7.50 22.18
C LYS A 210 -15.73 7.71 23.40
N ARG A 211 -14.53 7.12 23.41
CA ARG A 211 -13.56 7.25 24.51
C ARG A 211 -13.07 8.69 24.68
N ALA A 212 -12.76 9.39 23.59
CA ALA A 212 -12.35 10.79 23.59
C ALA A 212 -13.46 11.70 24.15
N ARG A 213 -14.71 11.49 23.73
CA ARG A 213 -15.87 12.24 24.23
C ARG A 213 -16.05 12.08 25.74
N ASP A 214 -15.81 10.89 26.28
CA ASP A 214 -15.95 10.65 27.72
C ASP A 214 -14.84 11.31 28.55
N GLN A 215 -13.78 11.83 27.89
CA GLN A 215 -12.73 12.66 28.48
C GLN A 215 -12.89 14.15 28.10
N ASP A 216 -14.06 14.53 27.57
CA ASP A 216 -14.34 15.88 27.07
C ASP A 216 -13.38 16.38 25.97
N LEU A 217 -12.77 15.45 25.23
CA LEU A 217 -11.89 15.76 24.09
C LEU A 217 -12.72 15.86 22.80
N ALA A 218 -12.84 17.08 22.29
CA ALA A 218 -13.54 17.35 21.04
C ALA A 218 -12.67 17.01 19.83
N ILE A 219 -13.01 15.94 19.11
CA ILE A 219 -12.41 15.57 17.82
C ILE A 219 -13.41 15.84 16.70
N HIS A 220 -13.02 16.69 15.75
CA HIS A 220 -13.84 17.13 14.63
C HIS A 220 -13.49 16.40 13.33
N PRO A 221 -14.41 16.30 12.37
CA PRO A 221 -14.12 15.79 11.04
C PRO A 221 -12.92 16.49 10.40
N GLY A 222 -12.02 15.70 9.82
CA GLY A 222 -10.75 16.16 9.26
C GLY A 222 -9.60 16.19 10.26
N GLN A 223 -9.85 15.99 11.56
CA GLN A 223 -8.81 15.78 12.56
C GLN A 223 -8.46 14.30 12.68
N ASP A 224 -7.32 14.07 13.32
CA ASP A 224 -6.78 12.74 13.53
C ASP A 224 -7.09 12.26 14.93
N ILE A 225 -7.31 10.96 15.05
CA ILE A 225 -7.44 10.26 16.32
C ILE A 225 -6.37 9.18 16.37
N GLU A 226 -5.69 9.11 17.52
CA GLU A 226 -4.57 8.22 17.76
C GLU A 226 -4.92 7.27 18.90
N TYR A 227 -4.80 5.98 18.67
CA TYR A 227 -5.19 4.94 19.62
C TYR A 227 -4.42 3.64 19.41
N VAL A 228 -4.45 2.79 20.44
CA VAL A 228 -3.99 1.40 20.42
C VAL A 228 -5.21 0.50 20.62
N VAL A 229 -5.27 -0.60 19.88
CA VAL A 229 -6.32 -1.62 20.06
C VAL A 229 -5.95 -2.51 21.23
N VAL A 230 -6.83 -2.55 22.23
CA VAL A 230 -6.60 -3.25 23.50
C VAL A 230 -7.34 -4.59 23.54
N ASP A 231 -8.54 -4.63 22.95
CA ASP A 231 -9.37 -5.83 22.87
C ASP A 231 -10.33 -5.66 21.68
N ASP A 232 -9.99 -6.23 20.52
CA ASP A 232 -10.72 -5.99 19.28
C ASP A 232 -12.11 -6.68 19.24
N GLU A 233 -12.37 -7.61 20.17
CA GLU A 233 -13.67 -8.30 20.29
C GLU A 233 -14.74 -7.38 20.90
N LYS A 234 -14.34 -6.33 21.62
CA LYS A 234 -15.28 -5.38 22.22
C LYS A 234 -15.90 -4.45 21.16
N SER A 235 -17.20 -4.20 21.32
CA SER A 235 -17.94 -3.20 20.54
C SER A 235 -18.11 -1.86 21.27
N SER A 236 -17.56 -1.75 22.49
CA SER A 236 -17.63 -0.56 23.34
C SER A 236 -16.38 0.31 23.19
N ARG A 237 -16.31 1.43 23.93
CA ARG A 237 -15.13 2.30 24.02
C ARG A 237 -13.89 1.58 24.59
N GLU A 238 -14.08 0.46 25.27
CA GLU A 238 -13.00 -0.33 25.88
C GLU A 238 -12.18 -1.12 24.85
N ARG A 239 -12.64 -1.17 23.59
CA ARG A 239 -11.90 -1.78 22.48
C ARG A 239 -10.52 -1.17 22.27
N VAL A 240 -10.39 0.12 22.60
CA VAL A 240 -9.18 0.90 22.35
C VAL A 240 -8.80 1.75 23.56
N ALA A 241 -7.53 2.13 23.62
CA ALA A 241 -7.00 3.19 24.46
C ALA A 241 -6.46 4.31 23.57
N LEU A 242 -6.73 5.57 23.91
CA LEU A 242 -6.17 6.73 23.21
C LEU A 242 -4.67 6.81 23.48
N ALA A 243 -3.91 7.34 22.51
CA ALA A 243 -2.45 7.34 22.59
C ALA A 243 -1.87 8.11 23.79
N HIS A 244 -2.61 9.07 24.36
CA HIS A 244 -2.19 9.80 25.56
C HIS A 244 -2.55 9.10 26.88
N GLU A 245 -3.27 7.98 26.83
CA GLU A 245 -3.59 7.18 28.01
C GLU A 245 -2.43 6.22 28.32
N GLU A 246 -2.12 6.04 29.60
CA GLU A 246 -1.21 4.99 30.04
C GLU A 246 -1.92 3.63 29.90
N THR A 247 -1.46 2.81 28.96
CA THR A 247 -1.88 1.40 28.80
C THR A 247 -0.65 0.53 28.62
N GLU A 248 -0.60 -0.59 29.33
CA GLU A 248 0.48 -1.58 29.21
C GLU A 248 0.06 -2.79 28.37
N SER A 249 -1.22 -2.89 28.02
CA SER A 249 -1.77 -4.01 27.25
C SER A 249 -2.26 -3.58 25.88
N TYR A 250 -2.14 -4.50 24.93
CA TYR A 250 -2.68 -4.43 23.57
C TYR A 250 -3.19 -5.81 23.14
N ASP A 251 -4.03 -5.84 22.12
CA ASP A 251 -4.52 -7.07 21.52
C ASP A 251 -3.48 -7.64 20.54
N ALA A 252 -2.68 -8.60 20.99
CA ALA A 252 -1.63 -9.22 20.16
C ALA A 252 -2.17 -9.90 18.91
N SER A 253 -3.37 -10.51 18.97
CA SER A 253 -4.00 -11.21 17.85
C SER A 253 -4.45 -10.23 16.75
N TYR A 254 -4.95 -9.07 17.16
CA TYR A 254 -5.27 -7.97 16.24
C TYR A 254 -4.03 -7.51 15.47
N TYR A 255 -2.92 -7.22 16.18
CA TYR A 255 -1.68 -6.77 15.53
C TYR A 255 -0.97 -7.87 14.73
N GLU A 256 -1.08 -9.15 15.13
CA GLU A 256 -0.64 -10.29 14.30
C GLU A 256 -1.38 -10.30 12.96
N THR A 257 -2.69 -10.09 12.95
CA THR A 257 -3.49 -10.05 11.72
C THR A 257 -3.00 -8.95 10.77
N GLN A 258 -2.61 -7.80 11.33
CA GLN A 258 -2.06 -6.67 10.59
C GLN A 258 -0.64 -6.95 10.06
N LEU A 259 0.21 -7.61 10.84
CA LEU A 259 1.54 -8.07 10.38
C LEU A 259 1.41 -9.05 9.21
N VAL A 260 0.58 -10.08 9.35
CA VAL A 260 0.34 -11.07 8.29
C VAL A 260 -0.14 -10.38 7.02
N ARG A 261 -1.04 -9.40 7.15
CA ARG A 261 -1.53 -8.61 6.01
C ARG A 261 -0.41 -7.78 5.34
N ALA A 262 0.47 -7.17 6.14
CA ALA A 262 1.60 -6.41 5.61
C ALA A 262 2.59 -7.33 4.86
N VAL A 263 2.91 -8.49 5.42
CA VAL A 263 3.82 -9.46 4.79
C VAL A 263 3.20 -10.15 3.57
N GLU A 264 1.90 -10.45 3.59
CA GLU A 264 1.16 -10.93 2.41
C GLU A 264 1.33 -9.98 1.22
N SER A 265 1.29 -8.66 1.44
CA SER A 265 1.49 -7.71 0.33
C SER A 265 2.90 -7.76 -0.26
N VAL A 266 3.90 -8.25 0.49
CA VAL A 266 5.28 -8.44 0.05
C VAL A 266 5.44 -9.76 -0.70
N LEU A 267 4.79 -10.84 -0.25
CA LEU A 267 4.95 -12.18 -0.82
C LEU A 267 3.94 -12.53 -1.91
N SER A 268 2.80 -11.87 -1.98
CA SER A 268 1.77 -12.12 -3.02
C SER A 268 2.24 -11.95 -4.46
N PRO A 269 3.18 -11.06 -4.82
CA PRO A 269 3.78 -11.05 -6.16
C PRO A 269 4.55 -12.34 -6.50
N LEU A 270 4.99 -13.10 -5.50
CA LEU A 270 5.63 -14.42 -5.65
C LEU A 270 4.62 -15.57 -5.61
N GLY A 271 3.32 -15.28 -5.59
CA GLY A 271 2.25 -16.27 -5.59
C GLY A 271 1.77 -16.72 -4.21
N TRP A 272 2.30 -16.15 -3.12
CA TRP A 272 1.87 -16.50 -1.77
C TRP A 272 0.56 -15.82 -1.38
N ASP A 273 -0.39 -16.59 -0.88
CA ASP A 273 -1.61 -16.06 -0.28
C ASP A 273 -1.57 -16.10 1.26
N ARG A 274 -2.56 -15.44 1.88
CA ARG A 274 -2.70 -15.41 3.33
C ARG A 274 -2.85 -16.80 3.95
N THR A 275 -3.50 -17.73 3.26
CA THR A 275 -3.73 -19.09 3.75
C THR A 275 -2.41 -19.84 3.85
N GLU A 276 -1.57 -19.76 2.81
CA GLU A 276 -0.25 -20.38 2.78
C GLU A 276 0.66 -19.79 3.87
N ILE A 277 0.68 -18.47 4.02
CA ILE A 277 1.42 -17.80 5.10
C ILE A 277 0.96 -18.31 6.47
N GLN A 278 -0.35 -18.41 6.70
CA GLN A 278 -0.90 -18.89 7.97
C GLN A 278 -0.58 -20.37 8.23
N GLN A 279 -0.58 -21.20 7.19
CA GLN A 279 -0.21 -22.61 7.31
C GLN A 279 1.26 -22.77 7.70
N GLU A 280 2.18 -22.03 7.09
CA GLU A 280 3.60 -22.03 7.47
C GLU A 280 3.80 -21.56 8.92
N LEU A 281 3.10 -20.50 9.32
CA LEU A 281 3.14 -20.02 10.71
C LEU A 281 2.58 -21.05 11.71
N ALA A 282 1.55 -21.81 11.33
CA ALA A 282 0.97 -22.86 12.17
C ALA A 282 1.90 -24.09 12.26
N GLY A 283 2.49 -24.51 11.14
CA GLY A 283 3.48 -25.60 11.10
C GLY A 283 4.70 -25.31 11.97
N ALA A 284 5.15 -24.05 12.02
CA ALA A 284 6.23 -23.63 12.92
C ALA A 284 5.83 -23.57 14.42
N ARG A 285 4.53 -23.55 14.74
CA ARG A 285 4.00 -23.51 16.12
C ARG A 285 3.75 -24.91 16.71
N GLU A 286 3.68 -25.96 15.89
CA GLU A 286 3.65 -27.35 16.35
C GLU A 286 5.09 -27.91 16.40
N PRO A 287 5.81 -27.87 17.55
CA PRO A 287 6.99 -28.69 17.69
C PRO A 287 6.56 -30.17 17.71
N GLU A 288 7.33 -31.00 17.01
CA GLU A 288 7.23 -32.45 16.98
C GLU A 288 6.90 -33.04 18.36
N LEU A 289 5.66 -33.53 18.52
CA LEU A 289 5.26 -34.46 19.58
C LEU A 289 5.77 -35.87 19.24
N THR A 290 7.07 -36.01 19.02
CA THR A 290 7.73 -37.31 18.88
C THR A 290 9.07 -37.25 19.57
N ASP A 291 9.06 -37.41 20.90
CA ASP A 291 10.10 -38.12 21.65
C ASP A 291 9.65 -38.28 23.11
N PHE A 292 8.70 -39.17 23.32
CA PHE A 292 8.55 -39.90 24.58
C PHE A 292 8.25 -41.37 24.25
N GLN A 293 9.31 -42.16 24.10
CA GLN A 293 9.30 -43.60 24.31
C GLN A 293 10.49 -44.02 25.17
#